data_AF-A0AB37SCF9-F1
#
_entry.id   AF-A0AB37SCF9-F1
#
_cell.length_a   1.000
_cell.length_b   1.000
_cell.length_c   1.000
_cell.angle_alpha   90.00
_cell.angle_beta   90.00
_cell.angle_gamma   90.00
#
_symmetry.space_group_name_H-M   'P 1'
#
loop_
_entity.id
_entity.type
_entity.pdbx_description
1 polymer ?
#
loop_
_entity_poly.entity_id
_entity_poly.type
_entity_poly.pdbx_seq_one_letter_code
_entity_poly.pdbx_strand_id
1 'polypeptide(L)'
;MLGNQLDEQSKASGNDLQCPVDLIVAAYHELMPKNPRCKVLHDDRRKAIAARWREASRLTCKPFGYRTAAAGVEAWRTFFRVCADSDFLTGKCAPSPGRKRFVADIDFLTSPKGFAKCLENRYHEEAA
;
A
#
# COMPACT_ATOMS: atom_id res chain seq x y z
N MET A 1 46.96 17.11 -21.82
CA MET A 1 47.03 15.66 -21.54
C MET A 1 46.45 15.44 -20.15
N LEU A 2 45.12 15.50 -20.05
CA LEU A 2 44.23 14.39 -19.71
C LEU A 2 44.15 14.16 -18.19
N GLY A 3 43.17 14.83 -17.58
CA GLY A 3 42.68 14.50 -16.24
C GLY A 3 41.88 13.21 -16.30
N ASN A 4 42.27 12.23 -15.51
CA ASN A 4 41.52 10.99 -15.38
C ASN A 4 40.47 11.14 -14.27
N GLN A 5 39.25 11.30 -14.74
CA GLN A 5 37.99 10.99 -14.11
C GLN A 5 38.01 9.54 -13.60
N LEU A 6 37.77 9.34 -12.31
CA LEU A 6 37.45 8.03 -11.77
C LEU A 6 35.94 7.97 -11.56
N ASP A 7 35.33 7.11 -12.36
CA ASP A 7 33.91 6.82 -12.44
C ASP A 7 33.32 6.39 -11.10
N GLU A 8 32.35 7.16 -10.58
CA GLU A 8 31.37 6.66 -9.62
C GLU A 8 30.43 5.67 -10.34
N GLN A 9 30.80 4.39 -10.32
CA GLN A 9 29.90 3.32 -10.75
C GLN A 9 28.75 3.17 -9.73
N SER A 10 27.59 3.75 -10.06
CA SER A 10 26.30 3.44 -9.45
C SER A 10 26.00 1.94 -9.54
N LYS A 11 26.03 1.24 -8.39
CA LYS A 11 25.43 -0.08 -8.23
C LYS A 11 23.90 0.03 -8.22
N ALA A 12 23.29 0.03 -9.40
CA ALA A 12 21.86 -0.22 -9.54
C ALA A 12 21.59 -1.73 -9.47
N SER A 13 21.39 -2.24 -8.25
CA SER A 13 20.96 -3.63 -8.03
C SER A 13 19.69 -3.65 -7.20
N GLY A 14 18.54 -3.69 -7.88
CA GLY A 14 17.24 -3.99 -7.30
C GLY A 14 16.15 -3.05 -7.81
N ASN A 15 15.53 -3.40 -8.95
CA ASN A 15 14.33 -2.81 -9.55
C ASN A 15 13.86 -1.50 -8.87
N ASP A 16 14.53 -0.38 -9.18
CA ASP A 16 14.36 0.90 -8.48
C ASP A 16 13.11 1.63 -8.98
N LEU A 17 11.96 0.97 -8.80
CA LEU A 17 10.65 1.51 -9.13
C LEU A 17 10.33 2.62 -8.14
N GLN A 18 10.52 3.87 -8.58
CA GLN A 18 10.06 5.04 -7.85
C GLN A 18 8.57 4.90 -7.52
N CYS A 19 8.24 5.03 -6.23
CA CYS A 19 6.87 4.90 -5.77
C CYS A 19 6.06 6.16 -6.15
N PRO A 20 4.95 6.02 -6.91
CA PRO A 20 4.07 7.14 -7.21
C PRO A 20 3.11 7.38 -6.03
N VAL A 21 3.64 7.86 -4.90
CA VAL A 21 2.90 7.96 -3.62
C VAL A 21 1.55 8.66 -3.78
N ASP A 22 1.51 9.79 -4.49
CA ASP A 22 0.28 10.57 -4.66
C ASP A 22 -0.80 9.78 -5.44
N LEU A 23 -0.41 8.92 -6.39
CA LEU A 23 -1.35 8.03 -7.10
C LEU A 23 -1.88 6.92 -6.19
N ILE A 24 -1.07 6.40 -5.27
CA ILE A 24 -1.52 5.41 -4.28
C ILE A 24 -2.54 6.02 -3.32
N VAL A 25 -2.27 7.25 -2.84
CA VAL A 25 -3.22 7.97 -1.98
C VAL A 25 -4.51 8.29 -2.74
N ALA A 26 -4.42 8.73 -4.00
CA ALA A 26 -5.59 8.99 -4.83
C ALA A 26 -6.43 7.71 -5.04
N ALA A 27 -5.79 6.59 -5.38
CA ALA A 27 -6.45 5.30 -5.51
C ALA A 27 -7.16 4.86 -4.21
N TYR A 28 -6.51 5.04 -3.05
CA TYR A 28 -7.12 4.77 -1.76
C TYR A 28 -8.38 5.64 -1.53
N HIS A 29 -8.31 6.95 -1.80
CA HIS A 29 -9.46 7.84 -1.64
C HIS A 29 -10.61 7.54 -2.60
N GLU A 30 -10.30 7.13 -3.82
CA GLU A 30 -11.28 6.79 -4.85
C GLU A 30 -12.01 5.49 -4.50
N LEU A 31 -11.26 4.46 -4.09
CA LEU A 31 -11.80 3.11 -3.91
C LEU A 31 -12.34 2.86 -2.49
N MET A 32 -11.88 3.63 -1.50
CA MET A 32 -12.36 3.56 -0.12
C MET A 32 -12.91 4.92 0.34
N PRO A 33 -13.94 5.49 -0.33
CA PRO A 33 -14.36 6.88 -0.13
C PRO A 33 -14.96 7.16 1.26
N LYS A 34 -15.43 6.11 1.95
CA LYS A 34 -16.01 6.20 3.31
C LYS A 34 -14.97 6.02 4.42
N ASN A 35 -13.75 5.59 4.08
CA ASN A 35 -12.67 5.41 5.03
C ASN A 35 -11.97 6.75 5.35
N PRO A 36 -11.23 6.87 6.48
CA PRO A 36 -10.54 8.10 6.84
C PRO A 36 -9.62 8.61 5.74
N ARG A 37 -9.79 9.88 5.33
CA ARG A 37 -8.96 10.49 4.30
C ARG A 37 -7.58 10.84 4.84
N CYS A 38 -6.53 10.49 4.09
CA CYS A 38 -5.21 11.10 4.24
C CYS A 38 -5.27 12.59 3.84
N LYS A 39 -5.32 13.49 4.84
CA LYS A 39 -5.36 14.94 4.63
C LYS A 39 -3.98 15.60 4.55
N VAL A 40 -2.98 15.01 5.19
CA VAL A 40 -1.61 15.54 5.25
C VAL A 40 -0.64 14.43 4.84
N LEU A 41 0.09 14.61 3.74
CA LEU A 41 1.05 13.61 3.27
C LEU A 41 2.47 14.01 3.66
N HIS A 42 2.79 13.83 4.95
CA HIS A 42 4.11 14.11 5.52
C HIS A 42 5.13 13.03 5.19
N ASP A 43 6.41 13.32 5.45
CA ASP A 43 7.54 12.48 5.04
C ASP A 43 7.46 11.04 5.55
N ASP A 44 7.08 10.82 6.80
CA ASP A 44 6.98 9.46 7.34
C ASP A 44 5.89 8.64 6.66
N ARG A 45 4.74 9.24 6.33
CA ARG A 45 3.68 8.57 5.56
C ARG A 45 4.16 8.27 4.13
N ARG A 46 4.86 9.21 3.48
CA ARG A 46 5.48 8.97 2.16
C ARG A 46 6.48 7.81 2.21
N LYS A 47 7.34 7.77 3.23
CA LYS A 47 8.32 6.68 3.44
C LYS A 47 7.63 5.34 3.68
N ALA A 48 6.58 5.29 4.49
CA ALA A 48 5.83 4.07 4.76
C ALA A 48 5.16 3.51 3.48
N ILE A 49 4.47 4.36 2.72
CA ILE A 49 3.86 3.98 1.44
C ILE A 49 4.93 3.49 0.47
N ALA A 50 6.04 4.22 0.33
CA ALA A 50 7.13 3.84 -0.56
C ALA A 50 7.82 2.52 -0.15
N ALA A 51 7.99 2.28 1.16
CA ALA A 51 8.53 1.02 1.67
C ALA A 51 7.62 -0.14 1.27
N ARG A 52 6.31 0.00 1.48
CA ARG A 52 5.34 -1.04 1.14
C ARG A 52 5.19 -1.26 -0.35
N TRP A 53 5.29 -0.20 -1.15
CA TRP A 53 5.36 -0.30 -2.59
C TRP A 53 6.55 -1.14 -3.06
N ARG A 54 7.76 -0.91 -2.51
CA ARG A 54 8.94 -1.71 -2.89
C ARG A 54 8.76 -3.17 -2.50
N GLU A 55 8.24 -3.44 -1.30
CA GLU A 55 7.95 -4.80 -0.85
C GLU A 55 6.93 -5.49 -1.76
N ALA A 56 5.79 -4.85 -2.03
CA ALA A 56 4.74 -5.37 -2.91
C ALA A 56 5.27 -5.63 -4.34
N SER A 57 6.16 -4.80 -4.87
CA SER A 57 6.76 -5.03 -6.18
C SER A 57 7.55 -6.35 -6.27
N ARG A 58 8.06 -6.86 -5.14
CA ARG A 58 8.88 -8.07 -5.06
C ARG A 58 8.08 -9.34 -4.78
N LEU A 59 6.81 -9.22 -4.42
CA LEU A 59 5.94 -10.38 -4.18
C LEU A 59 5.73 -11.20 -5.47
N THR A 60 5.45 -12.48 -5.31
CA THR A 60 5.12 -13.38 -6.42
C THR A 60 3.62 -13.69 -6.51
N CYS A 61 2.85 -13.33 -5.48
CA CYS A 61 1.39 -13.51 -5.45
C CYS A 61 0.65 -12.33 -6.09
N LYS A 62 -0.49 -12.62 -6.72
CA LYS A 62 -1.39 -11.60 -7.28
C LYS A 62 -2.11 -10.84 -6.16
N PRO A 63 -2.42 -9.54 -6.33
CA PRO A 63 -2.20 -8.73 -7.55
C PRO A 63 -0.77 -8.18 -7.69
N PHE A 64 0.12 -8.49 -6.76
CA PHE A 64 1.44 -7.89 -6.64
C PHE A 64 2.53 -8.61 -7.47
N GLY A 65 3.77 -8.09 -7.40
CA GLY A 65 4.86 -8.54 -8.26
C GLY A 65 5.06 -7.73 -9.55
N TYR A 66 4.68 -6.45 -9.54
CA TYR A 66 4.80 -5.57 -10.70
C TYR A 66 6.24 -5.15 -11.00
N ARG A 67 6.48 -4.77 -12.27
CA ARG A 67 7.77 -4.28 -12.79
C ARG A 67 7.71 -2.87 -13.36
N THR A 68 6.52 -2.27 -13.45
CA THR A 68 6.30 -0.91 -13.93
C THR A 68 5.42 -0.15 -12.95
N ALA A 69 5.53 1.18 -12.93
CA ALA A 69 4.70 2.02 -12.08
C ALA A 69 3.20 1.91 -12.42
N ALA A 70 2.85 1.86 -13.71
CA ALA A 70 1.47 1.70 -14.15
C ALA A 70 0.86 0.37 -13.65
N ALA A 71 1.56 -0.76 -13.84
CA ALA A 71 1.10 -2.05 -13.35
C ALA A 71 1.01 -2.09 -11.81
N GLY A 72 1.92 -1.40 -11.12
CA GLY A 72 1.87 -1.30 -9.67
C GLY A 72 0.68 -0.49 -9.17
N VAL A 73 0.36 0.65 -9.80
CA VAL A 73 -0.84 1.43 -9.44
C VAL A 73 -2.09 0.57 -9.61
N GLU A 74 -2.22 -0.19 -10.71
CA GLU A 74 -3.36 -1.11 -10.91
C GLU A 74 -3.41 -2.26 -9.89
N ALA A 75 -2.26 -2.79 -9.48
CA ALA A 75 -2.19 -3.80 -8.42
C ALA A 75 -2.68 -3.23 -7.08
N TRP A 76 -2.25 -2.02 -6.71
CA TRP A 76 -2.69 -1.34 -5.50
C TRP A 76 -4.17 -0.96 -5.56
N ARG A 77 -4.69 -0.54 -6.72
CA ARG A 77 -6.13 -0.35 -6.93
C ARG A 77 -6.90 -1.65 -6.69
N THR A 78 -6.39 -2.77 -7.20
CA THR A 78 -7.00 -4.09 -6.93
C THR A 78 -7.00 -4.41 -5.44
N PHE A 79 -5.89 -4.18 -4.75
CA PHE A 79 -5.78 -4.37 -3.31
C PHE A 79 -6.80 -3.51 -2.52
N PHE A 80 -6.94 -2.23 -2.87
CA PHE A 80 -7.92 -1.36 -2.20
C PHE A 80 -9.38 -1.77 -2.48
N ARG A 81 -9.70 -2.28 -3.67
CA ARG A 81 -11.02 -2.86 -3.94
C ARG A 81 -11.31 -4.04 -3.02
N VAL A 82 -10.37 -4.98 -2.90
CA VAL A 82 -10.50 -6.10 -1.96
C VAL A 82 -10.70 -5.58 -0.53
N CYS A 83 -9.88 -4.62 -0.08
CA CYS A 83 -10.05 -4.03 1.25
C CYS A 83 -11.42 -3.33 1.43
N ALA A 84 -11.99 -2.74 0.38
CA ALA A 84 -13.31 -2.09 0.42
C ALA A 84 -14.46 -3.09 0.56
N ASP A 85 -14.26 -4.34 0.15
CA ASP A 85 -15.24 -5.42 0.31
C ASP A 85 -15.26 -5.99 1.74
N SER A 86 -14.26 -5.68 2.57
CA SER A 86 -14.24 -6.09 3.98
C SER A 86 -15.13 -5.20 4.84
N ASP A 87 -16.13 -5.81 5.49
CA ASP A 87 -16.99 -5.14 6.46
C ASP A 87 -16.22 -4.67 7.70
N PHE A 88 -15.16 -5.38 8.10
CA PHE A 88 -14.32 -4.96 9.21
C PHE A 88 -13.47 -3.73 8.86
N LEU A 89 -12.80 -3.74 7.70
CA LEU A 89 -11.92 -2.64 7.27
C LEU A 89 -12.70 -1.37 6.92
N THR A 90 -13.96 -1.51 6.51
CA THR A 90 -14.86 -0.39 6.17
C THR A 90 -15.78 0.04 7.31
N GLY A 91 -15.61 -0.55 8.50
CA GLY A 91 -16.37 -0.16 9.68
C GLY A 91 -17.84 -0.53 9.63
N LYS A 92 -18.23 -1.58 8.91
CA LYS A 92 -19.59 -2.11 8.96
C LYS A 92 -19.77 -3.11 10.11
N CYS A 93 -18.73 -3.87 10.49
CA CYS A 93 -18.79 -4.79 11.63
C CYS A 93 -19.05 -4.07 12.97
N ALA A 94 -19.91 -4.64 13.80
CA ALA A 94 -20.16 -4.13 15.15
C ALA A 94 -18.89 -4.23 16.01
N PRO A 95 -18.53 -3.18 16.77
CA PRO A 95 -17.41 -3.28 17.69
C PRO A 95 -17.75 -4.17 18.88
N SER A 96 -16.73 -4.79 19.48
CA SER A 96 -16.88 -5.44 20.79
C SER A 96 -17.35 -4.44 21.86
N PRO A 97 -18.06 -4.91 22.91
CA PRO A 97 -18.54 -4.06 23.98
C PRO A 97 -17.44 -3.15 24.56
N GLY A 98 -17.71 -1.84 24.66
CA GLY A 98 -16.77 -0.85 25.19
C GLY A 98 -15.67 -0.40 24.21
N ARG A 99 -15.67 -0.86 22.96
CA ARG A 99 -14.68 -0.45 21.94
C ARG A 99 -15.33 0.44 20.86
N LYS A 100 -14.51 1.32 20.29
CA LYS A 100 -14.90 2.06 19.09
C LYS A 100 -14.85 1.13 17.87
N ARG A 101 -15.77 1.37 16.93
CA ARG A 101 -15.77 0.78 15.60
C ARG A 101 -14.43 1.02 14.91
N PHE A 102 -13.83 -0.03 14.39
CA PHE A 102 -12.59 0.06 13.63
C PHE A 102 -12.90 0.45 12.18
N VAL A 103 -12.10 1.35 11.62
CA VAL A 103 -12.12 1.68 10.19
C VAL A 103 -10.66 1.84 9.76
N ALA A 104 -10.24 1.11 8.73
CA ALA A 104 -8.86 1.14 8.28
C ALA A 104 -8.54 2.47 7.59
N ASP A 105 -7.41 3.08 7.94
CA ASP A 105 -6.83 4.20 7.21
C ASP A 105 -5.66 3.75 6.33
N ILE A 106 -5.11 4.66 5.54
CA ILE A 106 -3.97 4.34 4.67
C ILE A 106 -2.72 3.92 5.45
N ASP A 107 -2.53 4.44 6.67
CA ASP A 107 -1.36 4.10 7.49
C ASP A 107 -1.44 2.64 7.93
N PHE A 108 -2.62 2.19 8.37
CA PHE A 108 -2.89 0.79 8.65
C PHE A 108 -2.70 -0.08 7.40
N LEU A 109 -3.32 0.29 6.28
CA LEU A 109 -3.27 -0.47 5.02
C LEU A 109 -1.88 -0.53 4.39
N THR A 110 -0.97 0.39 4.74
CA THR A 110 0.43 0.35 4.26
C THR A 110 1.42 -0.11 5.32
N SER A 111 0.98 -0.26 6.57
CA SER A 111 1.81 -0.81 7.65
C SER A 111 2.26 -2.25 7.37
N PRO A 112 3.45 -2.68 7.85
CA PRO A 112 3.98 -4.05 7.75
C PRO A 112 3.04 -5.17 8.22
N LYS A 113 2.24 -4.91 9.26
CA LYS A 113 1.30 -5.91 9.79
C LYS A 113 -0.06 -5.83 9.12
N GLY A 114 -0.57 -4.62 8.87
CA GLY A 114 -1.89 -4.41 8.29
C GLY A 114 -1.98 -4.96 6.88
N PHE A 115 -1.04 -4.60 5.99
CA PHE A 115 -1.06 -5.09 4.62
C PHE A 115 -0.87 -6.60 4.50
N ALA A 116 -0.01 -7.23 5.30
CA ALA A 116 0.15 -8.69 5.28
C ALA A 116 -1.19 -9.37 5.60
N LYS A 117 -1.84 -8.95 6.68
CA LYS A 117 -3.15 -9.48 7.07
C LYS A 117 -4.26 -9.19 6.05
N CYS A 118 -4.25 -8.03 5.40
CA CYS A 118 -5.21 -7.72 4.33
C CYS A 118 -4.97 -8.62 3.11
N LEU A 119 -3.72 -8.81 2.72
CA LEU A 119 -3.34 -9.67 1.60
C LEU A 119 -3.65 -11.15 1.86
N GLU A 120 -3.55 -11.58 3.12
CA GLU A 120 -3.95 -12.90 3.60
C GLU A 120 -5.46 -13.04 3.84
N ASN A 121 -6.27 -12.07 3.42
CA ASN A 121 -7.72 -12.06 3.53
C ASN A 121 -8.26 -12.17 4.97
N ARG A 122 -7.46 -11.84 6.00
CA ARG A 122 -7.75 -12.06 7.43
C ARG A 122 -8.85 -11.16 8.01
N TYR A 123 -9.35 -10.21 7.22
CA TYR A 123 -10.38 -9.26 7.60
C TYR A 123 -11.65 -9.39 6.77
N HIS A 124 -11.72 -10.38 5.89
CA HIS A 124 -12.97 -10.79 5.29
C HIS A 124 -13.53 -11.85 6.21
N GLU A 125 -14.79 -11.69 6.62
CA GLU A 125 -15.47 -12.77 7.32
C GLU A 125 -15.51 -13.97 6.36
N GLU A 126 -15.04 -15.14 6.80
CA GLU A 126 -15.42 -16.38 6.14
C GLU A 126 -16.94 -16.45 6.27
N ALA A 127 -17.65 -16.43 5.14
CA ALA A 127 -19.09 -16.66 5.15
C ALA A 127 -19.34 -17.96 5.94
N ALA A 128 -19.92 -17.80 7.13
CA ALA A 128 -20.35 -18.91 7.97
C ALA A 128 -21.55 -19.62 7.33
#